data_AF-A0A963F9D0-F1
#
_entry.id   AF-A0A963F9D0-F1
#
_cell.length_a   1.000
_cell.length_b   1.000
_cell.length_c   1.000
_cell.angle_alpha   90.00
_cell.angle_beta   90.00
_cell.angle_gamma   90.00
#
_symmetry.space_group_name_H-M   'P 1'
#
loop_
_entity.id
_entity.type
_entity.pdbx_description
1 polymer ?
#
loop_
_entity_poly.entity_id
_entity_poly.type
_entity_poly.pdbx_seq_one_letter_code
_entity_poly.pdbx_strand_id
1 'polypeptide(L)'
;MALYAFDGTWNTDADDDAEDSNVVRFKELYTRQSFYLSGVGTRMGAIGRAIGGLFGAGGHTRIREMHEALGKQWAAGDHEIDIVGFSRGAALAVHFANLIATKGIELPDGTHIDGAQAPIRFLGVWDIVGSFGLNVDTIVNFQAINLGWEIDHVERNVRHCFHAMALDERRETFGLTRLDPDNSRDFVEERWFRGVHSDIGGGNRNPDRSNIALQWMLDKAVGVGLPIDAAKRTQVKYAKIDRFAIVSENKDPQRDPRRAQQPGDSIDPSAPGLILAIGESHTTSVLAEQQYNWSGVTLERGARYHVKAEGTWKDGDLEPCDARGWKSEQLGWVKEKIVEWFEDNRREPLADWFELVGAYGDEDDELVRLGDAVDGMEFTATRDADLWLFANDLKSRYGNNAGAIDVTVTRRA
;
A
#
# COMPACT_ATOMS: atom_id res chain seq x y z
N MET A 1 -11.95 -19.66 -7.27
CA MET A 1 -11.04 -18.53 -7.11
C MET A 1 -9.68 -19.11 -6.81
N ALA A 2 -8.66 -18.72 -7.59
CA ALA A 2 -7.31 -19.19 -7.40
C ALA A 2 -6.34 -18.03 -7.27
N LEU A 3 -5.40 -18.16 -6.33
CA LEU A 3 -4.27 -17.25 -6.15
C LEU A 3 -3.06 -17.74 -6.94
N TYR A 4 -2.44 -16.88 -7.74
CA TYR A 4 -1.16 -17.12 -8.41
C TYR A 4 -0.09 -16.25 -7.73
N ALA A 5 0.78 -16.89 -6.95
CA ALA A 5 1.72 -16.23 -6.05
C ALA A 5 3.17 -16.38 -6.54
N PHE A 6 3.86 -15.26 -6.70
CA PHE A 6 5.21 -15.18 -7.27
C PHE A 6 6.21 -14.57 -6.26
N ASP A 7 7.02 -15.39 -5.61
CA ASP A 7 7.95 -14.89 -4.58
C ASP A 7 9.26 -14.35 -5.16
N GLY A 8 9.89 -13.45 -4.41
CA GLY A 8 11.22 -12.92 -4.65
C GLY A 8 12.33 -13.97 -4.48
N THR A 9 13.47 -13.74 -5.11
CA THR A 9 14.65 -14.61 -4.99
C THR A 9 15.21 -14.69 -3.58
N TRP A 10 15.79 -15.83 -3.22
CA TRP A 10 16.46 -16.09 -1.94
C TRP A 10 15.55 -16.18 -0.70
N ASN A 11 14.23 -16.05 -0.82
CA ASN A 11 13.31 -16.40 0.27
C ASN A 11 13.06 -17.91 0.28
N THR A 12 13.57 -18.61 1.29
CA THR A 12 13.22 -20.00 1.58
C THR A 12 12.03 -20.02 2.54
N ASP A 13 11.09 -20.96 2.38
CA ASP A 13 10.25 -21.43 3.51
C ASP A 13 11.24 -21.93 4.56
N ALA A 14 11.54 -21.11 5.56
CA ALA A 14 12.29 -21.53 6.73
C ALA A 14 11.28 -21.92 7.81
N ASP A 15 11.66 -22.78 8.75
CA ASP A 15 10.82 -23.13 9.92
C ASP A 15 10.61 -21.94 10.90
N ASP A 16 10.91 -20.71 10.48
CA ASP A 16 10.79 -19.47 11.24
C ASP A 16 10.04 -18.41 10.39
N ASP A 17 8.77 -18.16 10.73
CA ASP A 17 7.87 -17.19 10.07
C ASP A 17 8.50 -15.78 9.93
N ALA A 18 9.52 -15.45 10.73
CA ALA A 18 10.25 -14.19 10.62
C ALA A 18 11.09 -14.08 9.32
N GLU A 19 11.38 -15.20 8.68
CA GLU A 19 12.09 -15.28 7.39
C GLU A 19 11.16 -15.43 6.19
N ASP A 20 9.84 -15.52 6.42
CA ASP A 20 8.89 -15.63 5.33
C ASP A 20 8.68 -14.30 4.62
N SER A 21 8.44 -14.41 3.32
CA SER A 21 7.98 -13.29 2.52
C SER A 21 6.52 -12.98 2.80
N ASN A 22 6.11 -11.74 2.50
CA ASN A 22 4.71 -11.37 2.50
C ASN A 22 3.91 -12.14 1.44
N VAL A 23 4.55 -12.69 0.40
CA VAL A 23 3.88 -13.58 -0.59
C VAL A 23 3.47 -14.89 0.06
N VAL A 24 4.38 -15.54 0.81
CA VAL A 24 4.09 -16.79 1.55
C VAL A 24 2.99 -16.54 2.56
N ARG A 25 3.15 -15.50 3.38
CA ARG A 25 2.19 -15.16 4.45
C ARG A 25 0.82 -14.79 3.90
N PHE A 26 0.75 -14.04 2.80
CA PHE A 26 -0.53 -13.75 2.12
C PHE A 26 -1.19 -15.03 1.59
N LYS A 27 -0.42 -15.93 0.98
CA LYS A 27 -0.91 -17.24 0.51
C LYS A 27 -1.50 -18.08 1.65
N GLU A 28 -0.88 -18.10 2.83
CA GLU A 28 -1.37 -18.88 3.98
C GLU A 28 -2.68 -18.36 4.58
N LEU A 29 -2.94 -17.06 4.38
CA LEU A 29 -4.18 -16.39 4.73
C LEU A 29 -5.26 -16.57 3.66
N TYR A 30 -4.89 -16.91 2.43
CA TYR A 30 -5.84 -17.12 1.34
C TYR A 30 -6.51 -18.50 1.45
N THR A 31 -7.84 -18.52 1.60
CA THR A 31 -8.60 -19.73 1.98
C THR A 31 -8.99 -20.63 0.81
N ARG A 32 -8.67 -20.23 -0.42
CA ARG A 32 -8.95 -21.01 -1.64
C ARG A 32 -7.66 -21.58 -2.25
N GLN A 33 -7.77 -22.18 -3.43
CA GLN A 33 -6.62 -22.79 -4.09
C GLN A 33 -5.55 -21.73 -4.38
N SER A 34 -4.28 -22.09 -4.17
CA SER A 34 -3.14 -21.25 -4.50
C SER A 34 -2.11 -22.04 -5.30
N PHE A 35 -1.51 -21.37 -6.28
CA PHE A 35 -0.35 -21.81 -7.03
C PHE A 35 0.82 -20.93 -6.63
N TYR A 36 1.92 -21.55 -6.24
CA TYR A 36 3.06 -20.84 -5.67
C TYR A 36 4.31 -21.11 -6.48
N LEU A 37 4.98 -20.03 -6.88
CA LEU A 37 6.25 -20.05 -7.59
C LEU A 37 7.31 -19.49 -6.64
N SER A 38 8.16 -20.38 -6.14
CA SER A 38 9.26 -20.01 -5.24
C SER A 38 10.31 -19.17 -5.95
N GLY A 39 10.94 -18.27 -5.20
CA GLY A 39 12.09 -17.49 -5.63
C GLY A 39 13.17 -18.31 -6.34
N VAL A 40 13.92 -17.70 -7.24
CA VAL A 40 15.11 -18.36 -7.83
C VAL A 40 16.21 -18.43 -6.77
N GLY A 41 16.81 -19.62 -6.58
CA GLY A 41 17.90 -19.88 -5.63
C GLY A 41 17.57 -20.84 -4.48
N THR A 42 16.33 -21.29 -4.32
CA THR A 42 15.80 -21.91 -3.09
C THR A 42 15.85 -23.44 -3.02
N ARG A 43 16.77 -24.12 -3.74
CA ARG A 43 16.94 -25.58 -3.59
C ARG A 43 18.40 -25.99 -3.40
N MET A 44 18.78 -26.21 -2.15
CA MET A 44 19.78 -27.21 -1.77
C MET A 44 19.25 -28.09 -0.64
N GLY A 45 18.91 -29.33 -1.00
CA GLY A 45 18.56 -30.43 -0.09
C GLY A 45 18.49 -31.75 -0.86
N ALA A 46 19.63 -32.44 -0.94
CA ALA A 46 19.94 -33.80 -1.44
C ALA A 46 18.98 -34.50 -2.45
N ILE A 47 19.56 -34.79 -3.63
CA ILE A 47 19.09 -35.67 -4.75
C ILE A 47 18.38 -34.92 -5.89
N GLY A 48 19.15 -34.68 -6.96
CA GLY A 48 18.64 -34.25 -8.27
C GLY A 48 19.51 -33.20 -8.96
N ARG A 49 20.72 -33.58 -9.36
CA ARG A 49 21.62 -32.75 -10.18
C ARG A 49 21.07 -32.67 -11.62
N ALA A 50 21.10 -31.47 -12.23
CA ALA A 50 20.51 -31.03 -13.51
C ALA A 50 18.98 -30.85 -13.45
N ILE A 51 18.46 -29.62 -13.30
CA ILE A 51 18.37 -28.58 -14.34
C ILE A 51 18.79 -27.22 -13.76
N GLY A 52 19.93 -26.72 -14.27
CA GLY A 52 20.70 -25.62 -13.70
C GLY A 52 20.10 -24.22 -13.92
N GLY A 53 20.52 -23.31 -13.04
CA GLY A 53 20.17 -21.91 -13.09
C GLY A 53 20.67 -21.18 -14.33
N LEU A 54 19.81 -20.32 -14.87
CA LEU A 54 20.14 -19.00 -15.41
C LEU A 54 18.81 -18.24 -15.50
N PHE A 55 18.77 -17.03 -14.95
CA PHE A 55 17.58 -16.18 -14.83
C PHE A 55 16.94 -15.76 -16.18
N GLY A 56 17.56 -16.08 -17.32
CA GLY A 56 17.00 -15.90 -18.66
C GLY A 56 16.40 -17.17 -19.30
N ALA A 57 16.74 -18.37 -18.82
CA ALA A 57 16.35 -19.63 -19.46
C ALA A 57 15.16 -20.35 -18.77
N GLY A 58 14.80 -19.97 -17.53
CA GLY A 58 13.76 -20.64 -16.73
C GLY A 58 12.50 -19.83 -16.42
N GLY A 59 12.53 -18.48 -16.54
CA GLY A 59 11.37 -17.63 -16.24
C GLY A 59 10.17 -17.94 -17.13
N HIS A 60 10.39 -18.06 -18.44
CA HIS A 60 9.36 -18.42 -19.42
C HIS A 60 8.71 -19.78 -19.14
N THR A 61 9.49 -20.78 -18.68
CA THR A 61 8.95 -22.09 -18.30
C THR A 61 8.04 -21.99 -17.09
N ARG A 62 8.43 -21.20 -16.08
CA ARG A 62 7.63 -21.02 -14.87
C ARG A 62 6.34 -20.22 -15.11
N ILE A 63 6.41 -19.18 -15.95
CA ILE A 63 5.23 -18.43 -16.40
C ILE A 63 4.28 -19.36 -17.17
N ARG A 64 4.82 -20.21 -18.06
CA ARG A 64 4.03 -21.21 -18.78
C ARG A 64 3.34 -22.20 -17.83
N GLU A 65 4.05 -22.72 -16.83
CA GLU A 65 3.45 -23.62 -15.83
C GLU A 65 2.29 -22.95 -15.07
N MET A 66 2.42 -21.66 -14.71
CA MET A 66 1.30 -20.93 -14.08
C MET A 66 0.15 -20.69 -15.06
N HIS A 67 0.45 -20.41 -16.34
CA HIS A 67 -0.56 -20.24 -17.38
C HIS A 67 -1.30 -21.55 -17.69
N GLU A 68 -0.61 -22.68 -17.72
CA GLU A 68 -1.22 -24.01 -17.84
C GLU A 68 -2.08 -24.37 -16.63
N ALA A 69 -1.63 -24.01 -15.41
CA ALA A 69 -2.43 -24.17 -14.20
C ALA A 69 -3.72 -23.33 -14.27
N LEU A 70 -3.61 -22.10 -14.77
CA LEU A 70 -4.76 -21.23 -15.04
C LEU A 70 -5.72 -21.83 -16.06
N GLY A 71 -5.23 -22.36 -17.18
CA GLY A 71 -6.07 -23.05 -18.16
C GLY A 71 -6.83 -24.24 -17.56
N LYS A 72 -6.20 -25.00 -16.66
CA LYS A 72 -6.86 -26.11 -15.95
C LYS A 72 -7.94 -25.63 -14.97
N GLN A 73 -7.69 -24.55 -14.22
CA GLN A 73 -8.68 -23.96 -13.32
C GLN A 73 -9.86 -23.38 -14.09
N TRP A 74 -9.58 -22.69 -15.18
CA TRP A 74 -10.60 -22.15 -16.06
C TRP A 74 -11.50 -23.24 -16.63
N ALA A 75 -10.91 -24.33 -17.15
CA ALA A 75 -11.66 -25.49 -17.62
C ALA A 75 -12.48 -26.18 -16.52
N ALA A 76 -12.08 -26.05 -15.26
CA ALA A 76 -12.82 -26.53 -14.09
C ALA A 76 -13.93 -25.57 -13.63
N GLY A 77 -14.12 -24.43 -14.31
CA GLY A 77 -15.16 -23.44 -14.03
C GLY A 77 -14.74 -22.32 -13.07
N ASP A 78 -13.45 -22.23 -12.74
CA ASP A 78 -12.92 -21.14 -11.93
C ASP A 78 -12.38 -20.00 -12.80
N HIS A 79 -13.14 -18.90 -12.87
CA HIS A 79 -12.81 -17.74 -13.69
C HIS A 79 -12.33 -16.53 -12.87
N GLU A 80 -12.07 -16.73 -11.57
CA GLU A 80 -11.62 -15.68 -10.65
C GLU A 80 -10.11 -15.76 -10.47
N ILE A 81 -9.39 -14.78 -11.03
CA ILE A 81 -7.92 -14.72 -11.06
C ILE A 81 -7.43 -13.65 -10.06
N ASP A 82 -6.70 -14.09 -9.03
CA ASP A 82 -5.97 -13.20 -8.11
C ASP A 82 -4.47 -13.46 -8.24
N ILE A 83 -3.67 -12.40 -8.26
CA ILE A 83 -2.23 -12.48 -8.46
C ILE A 83 -1.53 -11.70 -7.35
N VAL A 84 -0.46 -12.27 -6.79
CA VAL A 84 0.44 -11.54 -5.90
C VAL A 84 1.91 -11.79 -6.22
N GLY A 85 2.78 -10.83 -5.95
CA GLY A 85 4.22 -11.08 -6.06
C GLY A 85 5.13 -10.08 -5.37
N PHE A 86 6.36 -10.49 -5.08
CA PHE A 86 7.37 -9.65 -4.43
C PHE A 86 8.65 -9.57 -5.26
N SER A 87 9.28 -8.39 -5.36
CA SER A 87 10.59 -8.22 -5.97
C SER A 87 10.60 -8.60 -7.46
N ARG A 88 11.51 -9.48 -7.87
CA ARG A 88 11.50 -10.11 -9.20
C ARG A 88 10.28 -11.01 -9.42
N GLY A 89 9.73 -11.61 -8.37
CA GLY A 89 8.45 -12.30 -8.42
C GLY A 89 7.31 -11.35 -8.77
N ALA A 90 7.34 -10.11 -8.27
CA ALA A 90 6.39 -9.07 -8.66
C ALA A 90 6.52 -8.70 -10.15
N ALA A 91 7.74 -8.60 -10.68
CA ALA A 91 7.93 -8.40 -12.13
C ALA A 91 7.34 -9.55 -12.96
N LEU A 92 7.49 -10.80 -12.50
CA LEU A 92 6.86 -11.96 -13.14
C LEU A 92 5.33 -11.95 -13.01
N ALA A 93 4.79 -11.50 -11.87
CA ALA A 93 3.36 -11.35 -11.64
C ALA A 93 2.73 -10.32 -12.58
N VAL A 94 3.37 -9.15 -12.75
CA VAL A 94 2.93 -8.11 -13.70
C VAL A 94 2.97 -8.65 -15.12
N HIS A 95 4.08 -9.29 -15.52
CA HIS A 95 4.16 -9.88 -16.84
C HIS A 95 3.11 -10.98 -17.05
N PHE A 96 2.85 -11.83 -16.06
CA PHE A 96 1.82 -12.86 -16.13
C PHE A 96 0.43 -12.24 -16.36
N ALA A 97 0.11 -11.13 -15.68
CA ALA A 97 -1.13 -10.40 -15.89
C ALA A 97 -1.25 -9.85 -17.32
N ASN A 98 -0.19 -9.21 -17.83
CA ASN A 98 -0.15 -8.67 -19.20
C ASN A 98 -0.17 -9.79 -20.26
N LEU A 99 0.45 -10.94 -19.98
CA LEU A 99 0.38 -12.12 -20.84
C LEU A 99 -1.05 -12.63 -20.97
N ILE A 100 -1.81 -12.73 -19.87
CA ILE A 100 -3.23 -13.12 -19.91
C ILE A 100 -4.04 -12.13 -20.76
N ALA A 101 -3.78 -10.83 -20.60
CA ALA A 101 -4.48 -9.79 -21.36
C ALA A 101 -4.21 -9.89 -22.87
N THR A 102 -2.96 -10.08 -23.25
CA THR A 102 -2.50 -9.97 -24.65
C THR A 102 -2.52 -11.30 -25.39
N LYS A 103 -2.36 -12.43 -24.69
CA LYS A 103 -2.30 -13.79 -25.24
C LYS A 103 -3.45 -14.68 -24.83
N GLY A 104 -4.37 -14.23 -23.97
CA GLY A 104 -5.51 -15.04 -23.53
C GLY A 104 -5.09 -16.25 -22.68
N ILE A 105 -5.97 -17.25 -22.61
CA ILE A 105 -5.77 -18.50 -21.86
C ILE A 105 -6.02 -19.68 -22.81
N GLU A 106 -5.13 -20.66 -22.81
CA GLU A 106 -5.34 -21.94 -23.52
C GLU A 106 -5.83 -23.00 -22.53
N LEU A 107 -6.96 -23.63 -22.84
CA LEU A 107 -7.54 -24.71 -22.04
C LEU A 107 -6.93 -26.07 -22.43
N PRO A 108 -7.01 -27.08 -21.55
CA PRO A 108 -6.42 -28.41 -21.82
C PRO A 108 -6.96 -29.11 -23.08
N ASP A 109 -8.16 -28.76 -23.55
CA ASP A 109 -8.78 -29.30 -24.76
C ASP A 109 -8.40 -28.54 -26.04
N GLY A 110 -7.54 -27.52 -25.93
CA GLY A 110 -7.12 -26.64 -27.03
C GLY A 110 -8.03 -25.44 -27.28
N THR A 111 -9.10 -25.26 -26.48
CA THR A 111 -9.94 -24.06 -26.55
C THR A 111 -9.16 -22.83 -26.12
N HIS A 112 -9.32 -21.72 -26.84
CA HIS A 112 -8.69 -20.44 -26.54
C HIS A 112 -9.70 -19.44 -25.97
N ILE A 113 -9.35 -18.81 -24.86
CA ILE A 113 -10.14 -17.75 -24.21
C ILE A 113 -9.40 -16.43 -24.41
N ASP A 114 -10.09 -15.43 -24.95
CA ASP A 114 -9.53 -14.09 -25.18
C ASP A 114 -9.24 -13.38 -23.84
N GLY A 115 -8.15 -12.63 -23.76
CA GLY A 115 -7.74 -11.92 -22.54
C GLY A 115 -8.78 -10.90 -22.05
N ALA A 116 -9.56 -10.30 -22.95
CA ALA A 116 -10.66 -9.41 -22.59
C ALA A 116 -11.82 -10.14 -21.89
N GLN A 117 -11.91 -11.46 -22.03
CA GLN A 117 -12.88 -12.32 -21.35
C GLN A 117 -12.34 -12.90 -20.03
N ALA A 118 -11.06 -12.66 -19.73
CA ALA A 118 -10.37 -13.14 -18.54
C ALA A 118 -9.96 -11.99 -17.61
N PRO A 119 -10.93 -11.34 -16.93
CA PRO A 119 -10.62 -10.26 -16.00
C PRO A 119 -9.83 -10.78 -14.79
N ILE A 120 -8.77 -10.07 -14.45
CA ILE A 120 -7.99 -10.29 -13.24
C ILE A 120 -8.60 -9.39 -12.16
N ARG A 121 -9.08 -9.99 -11.07
CA ARG A 121 -9.71 -9.23 -10.00
C ARG A 121 -8.70 -8.39 -9.24
N PHE A 122 -7.55 -8.98 -8.91
CA PHE A 122 -6.58 -8.40 -7.99
C PHE A 122 -5.15 -8.70 -8.43
N LEU A 123 -4.32 -7.66 -8.47
CA LEU A 123 -2.86 -7.75 -8.62
C LEU A 123 -2.19 -6.99 -7.48
N GLY A 124 -1.71 -7.72 -6.47
CA GLY A 124 -1.02 -7.14 -5.31
C GLY A 124 0.48 -7.39 -5.37
N VAL A 125 1.29 -6.33 -5.43
CA VAL A 125 2.74 -6.45 -5.60
C VAL A 125 3.52 -5.67 -4.55
N TRP A 126 4.62 -6.24 -4.09
CA TRP A 126 5.59 -5.59 -3.21
C TRP A 126 6.89 -5.31 -3.99
N ASP A 127 7.27 -4.04 -4.02
CA ASP A 127 8.54 -3.47 -4.48
C ASP A 127 9.10 -4.10 -5.77
N ILE A 128 8.48 -3.79 -6.91
CA ILE A 128 8.84 -4.38 -8.21
C ILE A 128 10.28 -4.01 -8.60
N VAL A 129 11.10 -5.04 -8.82
CA VAL A 129 12.49 -4.88 -9.29
C VAL A 129 12.65 -5.60 -10.64
N GLY A 130 12.79 -4.82 -11.70
CA GLY A 130 12.98 -5.32 -13.07
C GLY A 130 14.41 -5.77 -13.41
N SER A 131 15.38 -5.56 -12.52
CA SER A 131 16.78 -5.94 -12.73
C SER A 131 16.96 -7.47 -12.69
N PHE A 132 16.93 -8.11 -13.85
CA PHE A 132 17.27 -9.52 -14.02
C PHE A 132 18.79 -9.70 -14.22
N GLY A 133 19.57 -9.67 -13.14
CA GLY A 133 21.02 -9.88 -13.22
C GLY A 133 21.60 -10.50 -11.96
N LEU A 134 22.36 -11.58 -12.09
CA LEU A 134 23.30 -12.02 -11.05
C LEU A 134 24.61 -11.25 -11.30
N ASN A 135 25.10 -10.52 -10.30
CA ASN A 135 26.50 -10.10 -10.26
C ASN A 135 27.36 -11.36 -10.01
N VAL A 136 27.66 -12.10 -11.07
CA VAL A 136 28.83 -12.98 -11.11
C VAL A 136 29.99 -12.13 -11.59
N ASP A 137 31.11 -12.14 -10.87
CA ASP A 137 32.35 -11.37 -11.09
C ASP A 137 32.95 -11.54 -12.50
N THR A 138 32.30 -11.04 -13.56
CA THR A 138 32.88 -11.05 -14.91
C THR A 138 32.15 -10.07 -15.85
N ILE A 139 32.79 -8.93 -16.09
CA ILE A 139 32.91 -8.16 -17.36
C ILE A 139 31.62 -7.67 -18.06
N VAL A 140 30.40 -8.03 -17.66
CA VAL A 140 29.17 -7.66 -18.40
C VAL A 140 28.14 -6.99 -17.50
N ASN A 141 27.80 -5.74 -17.83
CA ASN A 141 26.76 -4.97 -17.17
C ASN A 141 25.37 -5.40 -17.67
N PHE A 142 24.75 -6.37 -16.99
CA PHE A 142 23.45 -6.97 -17.37
C PHE A 142 22.22 -6.13 -17.00
N GLN A 143 22.38 -4.97 -16.33
CA GLN A 143 21.27 -4.08 -15.97
C GLN A 143 20.47 -3.55 -17.19
N ALA A 144 21.02 -3.68 -18.41
CA ALA A 144 20.42 -3.19 -19.65
C ALA A 144 19.70 -4.26 -20.49
N ILE A 145 19.60 -5.52 -20.04
CA ILE A 145 18.85 -6.53 -20.79
C ILE A 145 17.39 -6.49 -20.34
N ASN A 146 16.60 -5.67 -21.02
CA ASN A 146 15.15 -5.85 -21.05
C ASN A 146 14.89 -7.19 -21.77
N LEU A 147 14.70 -8.26 -21.01
CA LEU A 147 14.46 -9.64 -21.49
C LEU A 147 13.11 -9.81 -22.22
N GLY A 148 12.44 -8.71 -22.62
CA GLY A 148 11.13 -8.72 -23.26
C GLY A 148 9.96 -8.86 -22.30
N TRP A 149 10.16 -8.56 -21.01
CA TRP A 149 9.08 -8.59 -20.02
C TRP A 149 8.36 -7.23 -20.00
N GLU A 150 7.07 -7.23 -20.31
CA GLU A 150 6.18 -6.09 -20.16
C GLU A 150 5.87 -5.85 -18.68
N ILE A 151 6.65 -4.98 -18.02
CA ILE A 151 6.59 -4.74 -16.55
C ILE A 151 6.50 -3.27 -16.17
N ASP A 152 6.51 -2.36 -17.15
CA ASP A 152 6.43 -0.90 -16.98
C ASP A 152 4.98 -0.37 -17.01
N HIS A 153 4.00 -1.27 -17.18
CA HIS A 153 2.59 -0.98 -17.16
C HIS A 153 1.79 -2.23 -16.77
N VAL A 154 0.51 -2.03 -16.50
CA VAL A 154 -0.48 -3.09 -16.31
C VAL A 154 -1.66 -2.87 -17.24
N GLU A 155 -2.15 -3.96 -17.85
CA GLU A 155 -3.26 -3.95 -18.79
C GLU A 155 -4.63 -3.80 -18.12
N ARG A 156 -5.62 -3.31 -18.89
CA ARG A 156 -6.98 -2.99 -18.39
C ARG A 156 -7.84 -4.20 -18.01
N ASN A 157 -7.39 -5.43 -18.26
CA ASN A 157 -8.06 -6.61 -17.75
C ASN A 157 -7.86 -6.77 -16.23
N VAL A 158 -6.89 -6.08 -15.63
CA VAL A 158 -6.73 -5.97 -14.18
C VAL A 158 -7.71 -4.94 -13.63
N ARG A 159 -8.57 -5.37 -12.70
CA ARG A 159 -9.60 -4.51 -12.09
C ARG A 159 -9.08 -3.69 -10.91
N HIS A 160 -8.16 -4.27 -10.13
CA HIS A 160 -7.55 -3.61 -8.98
C HIS A 160 -6.07 -4.01 -8.87
N CYS A 161 -5.18 -3.02 -8.91
CA CYS A 161 -3.75 -3.20 -8.78
C CYS A 161 -3.23 -2.37 -7.59
N PHE A 162 -2.47 -3.00 -6.71
CA PHE A 162 -1.91 -2.38 -5.52
C PHE A 162 -0.41 -2.65 -5.46
N HIS A 163 0.41 -1.60 -5.35
CA HIS A 163 1.86 -1.70 -5.34
C HIS A 163 2.45 -1.04 -4.09
N ALA A 164 2.99 -1.86 -3.17
CA ALA A 164 3.70 -1.38 -1.99
C ALA A 164 5.19 -1.16 -2.30
N MET A 165 5.70 0.06 -2.13
CA MET A 165 7.04 0.46 -2.57
C MET A 165 7.96 0.81 -1.39
N ALA A 166 9.22 0.39 -1.44
CA ALA A 166 10.22 0.64 -0.40
C ALA A 166 10.89 2.01 -0.57
N LEU A 167 10.72 2.91 0.40
CA LEU A 167 11.28 4.25 0.33
C LEU A 167 12.78 4.30 0.69
N ASP A 168 13.23 3.49 1.66
CA ASP A 168 14.60 3.57 2.18
C ASP A 168 15.57 2.62 1.45
N GLU A 169 15.11 1.90 0.43
CA GLU A 169 15.98 1.11 -0.44
C GLU A 169 16.88 2.03 -1.28
N ARG A 170 18.15 1.66 -1.42
CA ARG A 170 19.20 2.53 -1.97
C ARG A 170 20.12 1.82 -2.94
N ARG A 171 20.13 0.49 -2.93
CA ARG A 171 20.97 -0.31 -3.83
C ARG A 171 20.50 -0.09 -5.27
N GLU A 172 21.41 0.35 -6.13
CA GLU A 172 21.13 0.57 -7.57
C GLU A 172 20.62 -0.72 -8.27
N THR A 173 21.07 -1.88 -7.79
CA THR A 173 20.64 -3.20 -8.26
C THR A 173 19.18 -3.53 -7.96
N PHE A 174 18.56 -2.81 -7.03
CA PHE A 174 17.14 -2.90 -6.64
C PHE A 174 16.33 -1.72 -7.18
N GLY A 175 16.57 -1.36 -8.44
CA GLY A 175 15.82 -0.31 -9.12
C GLY A 175 14.31 -0.58 -9.15
N LEU A 176 13.54 0.36 -8.62
CA LEU A 176 12.09 0.31 -8.60
C LEU A 176 11.52 0.47 -10.02
N THR A 177 10.50 -0.31 -10.34
CA THR A 177 9.65 -0.13 -11.53
C THR A 177 8.27 0.34 -11.06
N ARG A 178 7.87 1.56 -11.43
CA ARG A 178 6.52 2.08 -11.17
C ARG A 178 5.57 1.67 -12.28
N LEU A 179 4.35 1.28 -11.94
CA LEU A 179 3.31 0.87 -12.89
C LEU A 179 2.46 2.05 -13.38
N ASP A 180 2.37 3.11 -12.58
CA ASP A 180 1.61 4.31 -12.92
C ASP A 180 2.30 5.57 -12.35
N PRO A 181 3.50 5.92 -12.86
CA PRO A 181 4.29 7.03 -12.32
C PRO A 181 3.59 8.39 -12.39
N ASP A 182 2.63 8.56 -13.30
CA ASP A 182 1.88 9.80 -13.50
C ASP A 182 0.52 9.81 -12.78
N ASN A 183 0.19 8.77 -11.99
CA ASN A 183 -1.10 8.60 -11.29
C ASN A 183 -2.31 8.77 -12.24
N SER A 184 -2.22 8.18 -13.43
CA SER A 184 -3.17 8.33 -14.54
C SER A 184 -4.21 7.20 -14.61
N ARG A 185 -4.04 6.13 -13.82
CA ARG A 185 -4.86 4.91 -13.84
C ARG A 185 -5.60 4.76 -12.51
N ASP A 186 -6.91 4.91 -12.57
CA ASP A 186 -7.83 4.81 -11.42
C ASP A 186 -7.85 3.43 -10.73
N PHE A 187 -7.45 2.38 -11.44
CA PHE A 187 -7.38 1.02 -10.93
C PHE A 187 -6.00 0.64 -10.36
N VAL A 188 -5.02 1.55 -10.37
CA VAL A 188 -3.67 1.33 -9.82
C VAL A 188 -3.46 2.24 -8.62
N GLU A 189 -3.08 1.66 -7.49
CA GLU A 189 -2.68 2.41 -6.30
C GLU A 189 -1.26 2.01 -5.88
N GLU A 190 -0.31 2.92 -6.08
CA GLU A 190 1.06 2.78 -5.60
C GLU A 190 1.22 3.51 -4.27
N ARG A 191 1.80 2.85 -3.26
CA ARG A 191 1.99 3.42 -1.92
C ARG A 191 3.41 3.22 -1.41
N TRP A 192 4.04 4.31 -0.98
CA TRP A 192 5.36 4.30 -0.37
C TRP A 192 5.30 3.90 1.11
N PHE A 193 6.19 3.01 1.52
CA PHE A 193 6.37 2.58 2.90
C PHE A 193 7.80 2.82 3.36
N ARG A 194 7.98 3.04 4.67
CA ARG A 194 9.33 3.10 5.25
C ARG A 194 9.96 1.74 5.29
N GLY A 195 11.26 1.70 5.06
CA GLY A 195 12.04 0.48 5.09
C GLY A 195 12.72 0.20 3.76
N VAL A 196 13.69 -0.72 3.81
CA VAL A 196 14.36 -1.25 2.63
C VAL A 196 13.51 -2.35 1.96
N HIS A 197 13.96 -2.88 0.83
CA HIS A 197 13.21 -3.86 0.02
C HIS A 197 12.53 -4.99 0.82
N SER A 198 13.26 -5.64 1.74
CA SER A 198 12.73 -6.74 2.55
C SER A 198 11.93 -6.28 3.78
N ASP A 199 12.04 -5.01 4.19
CA ASP A 199 11.13 -4.44 5.19
C ASP A 199 9.72 -4.25 4.62
N ILE A 200 9.56 -4.27 3.29
CA ILE A 200 8.26 -4.17 2.62
C ILE A 200 7.75 -5.52 2.16
N GLY A 201 8.61 -6.35 1.56
CA GLY A 201 8.23 -7.67 1.06
C GLY A 201 8.45 -8.84 2.01
N GLY A 202 9.03 -8.63 3.19
CA GLY A 202 9.41 -9.70 4.13
C GLY A 202 10.74 -10.38 3.78
N GLY A 203 11.08 -11.42 4.55
CA GLY A 203 12.29 -12.22 4.34
C GLY A 203 13.56 -11.76 5.05
N ASN A 204 13.47 -10.90 6.07
CA ASN A 204 14.65 -10.33 6.75
C ASN A 204 14.58 -10.32 8.29
N ARG A 205 13.73 -11.15 8.91
CA ARG A 205 13.52 -11.18 10.36
C ARG A 205 13.09 -9.84 10.98
N ASN A 206 12.52 -8.94 10.16
CA ASN A 206 11.94 -7.68 10.60
C ASN A 206 10.42 -7.63 10.35
N PRO A 207 9.63 -8.49 11.01
CA PRO A 207 8.18 -8.52 10.83
C PRO A 207 7.52 -7.20 11.27
N ASP A 208 8.13 -6.43 12.17
CA ASP A 208 7.57 -5.16 12.65
C ASP A 208 7.41 -4.14 11.51
N ARG A 209 8.27 -4.19 10.48
CA ARG A 209 8.14 -3.38 9.26
C ARG A 209 7.30 -4.09 8.19
N SER A 210 7.61 -5.35 7.87
CA SER A 210 6.95 -6.04 6.75
C SER A 210 5.47 -6.32 7.01
N ASN A 211 5.05 -6.40 8.28
CA ASN A 211 3.63 -6.49 8.63
C ASN A 211 2.82 -5.26 8.22
N ILE A 212 3.43 -4.07 8.17
CA ILE A 212 2.73 -2.83 7.82
C ILE A 212 2.26 -2.92 6.36
N ALA A 213 3.18 -3.24 5.45
CA ALA A 213 2.86 -3.43 4.03
C ALA A 213 1.99 -4.67 3.76
N LEU A 214 2.15 -5.74 4.54
CA LEU A 214 1.28 -6.92 4.45
C LEU A 214 -0.17 -6.59 4.84
N GLN A 215 -0.36 -5.90 5.96
CA GLN A 215 -1.67 -5.52 6.45
C GLN A 215 -2.38 -4.62 5.45
N TRP A 216 -1.70 -3.60 4.93
CA TRP A 216 -2.25 -2.75 3.88
C TRP A 216 -2.72 -3.57 2.68
N MET A 217 -1.89 -4.51 2.19
CA MET A 217 -2.26 -5.36 1.06
C MET A 217 -3.47 -6.26 1.38
N LEU A 218 -3.56 -6.79 2.61
CA LEU A 218 -4.69 -7.59 3.07
C LEU A 218 -5.98 -6.75 3.18
N ASP A 219 -5.88 -5.50 3.62
CA ASP A 219 -7.00 -4.56 3.67
C ASP A 219 -7.56 -4.32 2.27
N LYS A 220 -6.68 -4.07 1.30
CA LYS A 220 -7.05 -3.92 -0.11
C LYS A 220 -7.68 -5.20 -0.69
N ALA A 221 -7.06 -6.34 -0.42
CA ALA A 221 -7.57 -7.65 -0.84
C ALA A 221 -9.00 -7.90 -0.31
N VAL A 222 -9.23 -7.68 0.98
CA VAL A 222 -10.56 -7.84 1.61
C VAL A 222 -11.56 -6.84 1.05
N GLY A 223 -11.14 -5.58 0.86
CA GLY A 223 -11.98 -4.51 0.29
C GLY A 223 -12.52 -4.84 -1.10
N VAL A 224 -11.80 -5.64 -1.90
CA VAL A 224 -12.23 -6.09 -3.23
C VAL A 224 -12.75 -7.54 -3.25
N GLY A 225 -12.97 -8.15 -2.08
CA GLY A 225 -13.64 -9.43 -1.94
C GLY A 225 -12.76 -10.68 -2.04
N LEU A 226 -11.45 -10.58 -1.79
CA LEU A 226 -10.59 -11.77 -1.72
C LEU A 226 -10.93 -12.63 -0.49
N PRO A 227 -10.85 -13.97 -0.61
CA PRO A 227 -11.24 -14.91 0.43
C PRO A 227 -10.12 -15.10 1.47
N ILE A 228 -9.88 -14.05 2.27
CA ILE A 228 -8.87 -14.01 3.32
C ILE A 228 -9.42 -14.55 4.65
N ASP A 229 -8.66 -15.39 5.34
CA ASP A 229 -8.98 -15.93 6.67
C ASP A 229 -8.97 -14.79 7.70
N ALA A 230 -10.17 -14.35 8.11
CA ALA A 230 -10.33 -13.26 9.05
C ALA A 230 -9.70 -13.57 10.43
N ALA A 231 -9.77 -14.82 10.90
CA ALA A 231 -9.23 -15.19 12.21
C ALA A 231 -7.70 -15.12 12.18
N LYS A 232 -7.06 -15.68 11.16
CA LYS A 232 -5.60 -15.58 11.02
C LYS A 232 -5.13 -14.16 10.72
N ARG A 233 -5.90 -13.38 9.95
CA ARG A 233 -5.59 -11.96 9.68
C ARG A 233 -5.49 -11.14 10.97
N THR A 234 -6.34 -11.39 11.97
CA THR A 234 -6.24 -10.71 13.28
C THR A 234 -4.97 -11.06 14.06
N GLN A 235 -4.31 -12.17 13.72
CA GLN A 235 -3.08 -12.64 14.37
C GLN A 235 -1.81 -12.09 13.71
N VAL A 236 -1.92 -11.49 12.52
CA VAL A 236 -0.81 -10.72 11.93
C VAL A 236 -0.45 -9.65 12.95
N LYS A 237 0.71 -9.81 13.61
CA LYS A 237 1.06 -9.02 14.79
C LYS A 237 1.04 -7.53 14.45
N TYR A 238 0.00 -6.86 14.95
CA TYR A 238 -0.10 -5.42 15.06
C TYR A 238 0.89 -4.95 16.13
N ALA A 239 2.15 -4.70 15.74
CA ALA A 239 2.70 -3.48 16.28
C ALA A 239 1.85 -2.37 15.65
N LYS A 240 1.07 -1.63 16.44
CA LYS A 240 0.53 -0.32 16.01
C LYS A 240 1.60 0.32 15.14
N ILE A 241 1.27 0.73 13.90
CA ILE A 241 2.23 1.21 12.88
C ILE A 241 3.43 1.86 13.58
N ASP A 242 4.49 1.08 13.81
CA ASP A 242 5.61 1.58 14.57
C ASP A 242 6.47 2.31 13.55
N ARG A 243 6.12 3.57 13.35
CA ARG A 243 6.84 4.47 12.46
C ARG A 243 8.32 4.57 12.81
N PHE A 244 8.70 4.22 14.05
CA PHE A 244 10.07 4.21 14.55
C PHE A 244 10.72 2.82 14.55
N ALA A 245 10.01 1.77 14.11
CA ALA A 245 10.57 0.43 14.00
C ALA A 245 11.91 0.47 13.23
N ILE A 246 12.90 -0.28 13.68
CA ILE A 246 14.23 -0.18 13.10
C ILE A 246 14.15 -0.58 11.61
N VAL A 247 14.67 0.29 10.74
CA VAL A 247 14.82 -0.01 9.31
C VAL A 247 16.01 -0.96 9.16
N SER A 248 15.84 -2.04 8.40
CA SER A 248 16.92 -3.01 8.19
C SER A 248 18.12 -2.37 7.51
N GLU A 249 19.30 -2.89 7.79
CA GLU A 249 20.54 -2.34 7.23
C GLU A 249 20.54 -2.36 5.70
N ASN A 250 20.79 -1.18 5.13
CA ASN A 250 21.00 -1.04 3.70
C ASN A 250 22.47 -1.32 3.37
N LYS A 251 22.73 -2.14 2.36
CA LYS A 251 24.09 -2.56 1.98
C LYS A 251 24.80 -1.55 1.08
N ASP A 252 24.14 -0.44 0.71
CA ASP A 252 24.68 0.62 -0.15
C ASP A 252 24.42 2.02 0.43
N PRO A 253 25.45 2.88 0.57
CA PRO A 253 25.28 4.24 1.08
C PRO A 253 24.74 5.25 0.06
N GLN A 254 24.72 4.97 -1.25
CA GLN A 254 24.28 5.95 -2.26
C GLN A 254 22.76 5.91 -2.50
N ARG A 255 22.06 7.05 -2.49
CA ARG A 255 20.61 7.09 -2.73
C ARG A 255 20.28 6.81 -4.21
N ASP A 256 19.37 5.85 -4.47
CA ASP A 256 18.82 5.61 -5.81
C ASP A 256 17.85 6.75 -6.19
N PRO A 257 18.13 7.52 -7.27
CA PRO A 257 17.29 8.64 -7.68
C PRO A 257 15.88 8.22 -8.14
N ARG A 258 15.66 6.94 -8.48
CA ARG A 258 14.34 6.42 -8.85
C ARG A 258 13.42 6.21 -7.65
N ARG A 259 13.96 6.19 -6.44
CA ARG A 259 13.22 6.04 -5.18
C ARG A 259 13.03 7.39 -4.53
N ALA A 260 12.37 8.27 -5.26
CA ALA A 260 11.99 9.61 -4.83
C ALA A 260 10.48 9.73 -4.86
N GLN A 261 9.91 10.20 -3.75
CA GLN A 261 8.50 10.57 -3.67
C GLN A 261 8.23 11.77 -4.57
N GLN A 262 7.08 11.78 -5.22
CA GLN A 262 6.59 12.86 -6.06
C GLN A 262 5.30 13.46 -5.47
N PRO A 263 4.97 14.73 -5.78
CA PRO A 263 3.68 15.30 -5.42
C PRO A 263 2.52 14.43 -5.95
N GLY A 264 1.59 14.09 -5.07
CA GLY A 264 0.45 13.21 -5.38
C GLY A 264 0.69 11.72 -5.15
N ASP A 265 1.92 11.30 -4.84
CA ASP A 265 2.16 9.92 -4.42
C ASP A 265 1.42 9.60 -3.11
N SER A 266 0.88 8.37 -3.02
CA SER A 266 0.34 7.87 -1.76
C SER A 266 1.48 7.41 -0.85
N ILE A 267 1.44 7.80 0.42
CA ILE A 267 2.48 7.48 1.40
C ILE A 267 1.81 6.86 2.62
N ASP A 268 2.34 5.73 3.06
CA ASP A 268 1.91 5.06 4.27
C ASP A 268 2.51 5.75 5.52
N PRO A 269 1.75 5.89 6.64
CA PRO A 269 2.23 6.55 7.86
C PRO A 269 3.51 5.97 8.48
N SER A 270 3.95 4.78 8.07
CA SER A 270 5.26 4.28 8.41
C SER A 270 6.40 5.16 7.88
N ALA A 271 6.25 5.76 6.68
CA ALA A 271 7.23 6.59 5.99
C ALA A 271 7.39 7.98 6.63
N PRO A 272 8.57 8.62 6.51
CA PRO A 272 8.69 10.03 6.81
C PRO A 272 7.73 10.83 5.93
N GLY A 273 7.11 11.85 6.52
CA GLY A 273 6.23 12.76 5.78
C GLY A 273 7.01 13.63 4.80
N LEU A 274 6.27 14.20 3.87
CA LEU A 274 6.77 15.17 2.91
C LEU A 274 7.06 16.49 3.63
N ILE A 275 8.32 16.91 3.62
CA ILE A 275 8.68 18.29 3.92
C ILE A 275 8.47 19.08 2.64
N LEU A 276 7.33 19.75 2.54
CA LEU A 276 6.96 20.53 1.35
C LEU A 276 7.96 21.67 1.11
N ALA A 277 8.34 21.88 -0.15
CA ALA A 277 9.03 23.10 -0.57
C ALA A 277 8.07 24.30 -0.54
N ILE A 278 8.60 25.53 -0.50
CA ILE A 278 7.78 26.74 -0.55
C ILE A 278 6.97 26.77 -1.87
N GLY A 279 5.65 26.86 -1.75
CA GLY A 279 4.69 26.82 -2.86
C GLY A 279 4.19 25.42 -3.22
N GLU A 280 4.82 24.36 -2.71
CA GLU A 280 4.40 22.98 -2.93
C GLU A 280 3.17 22.66 -2.07
N SER A 281 2.31 21.79 -2.60
CA SER A 281 1.08 21.37 -1.95
C SER A 281 0.94 19.85 -1.98
N HIS A 282 0.31 19.30 -0.95
CA HIS A 282 -0.11 17.90 -0.89
C HIS A 282 -1.56 17.81 -0.44
N THR A 283 -2.33 16.90 -1.05
CA THR A 283 -3.74 16.68 -0.75
C THR A 283 -3.94 15.27 -0.21
N THR A 284 -4.67 15.16 0.88
CA THR A 284 -5.04 13.88 1.51
C THR A 284 -6.54 13.82 1.79
N SER A 285 -7.14 12.63 1.69
CA SER A 285 -8.53 12.42 2.09
C SER A 285 -8.60 12.05 3.57
N VAL A 286 -9.31 12.86 4.36
CA VAL A 286 -9.51 12.65 5.79
C VAL A 286 -10.85 11.95 5.99
N LEU A 287 -10.83 10.69 6.41
CA LEU A 287 -12.00 9.85 6.63
C LEU A 287 -12.57 10.06 8.04
N ALA A 288 -13.88 10.27 8.14
CA ALA A 288 -14.56 10.57 9.41
C ALA A 288 -14.48 9.41 10.43
N GLU A 289 -14.38 8.17 9.95
CA GLU A 289 -14.30 6.95 10.76
C GLU A 289 -12.91 6.70 11.36
N GLN A 290 -11.90 7.46 10.93
CA GLN A 290 -10.52 7.32 11.41
C GLN A 290 -10.22 8.34 12.50
N GLN A 291 -9.72 7.85 13.65
CA GLN A 291 -9.27 8.71 14.74
C GLN A 291 -8.05 9.56 14.35
N TYR A 292 -7.21 9.08 13.44
CA TYR A 292 -6.06 9.84 12.97
C TYR A 292 -5.86 9.53 11.49
N ASN A 293 -6.01 10.54 10.64
CA ASN A 293 -5.65 10.46 9.22
C ASN A 293 -4.33 11.19 9.05
N TRP A 294 -3.29 10.48 8.63
CA TRP A 294 -2.02 11.15 8.38
C TRP A 294 -2.15 12.02 7.13
N SER A 295 -1.70 13.27 7.21
CA SER A 295 -1.74 14.16 6.06
C SER A 295 -0.67 13.84 5.02
N GLY A 296 0.33 13.02 5.36
CA GLY A 296 1.52 12.82 4.53
C GLY A 296 2.51 13.99 4.60
N VAL A 297 2.24 15.05 5.37
CA VAL A 297 3.09 16.25 5.48
C VAL A 297 3.81 16.30 6.82
N THR A 298 5.11 16.59 6.78
CA THR A 298 5.90 16.98 7.95
C THR A 298 5.99 18.50 8.03
N LEU A 299 5.48 19.06 9.13
CA LEU A 299 5.57 20.46 9.49
C LEU A 299 6.98 20.79 10.01
N GLU A 300 7.52 21.93 9.58
CA GLU A 300 8.76 22.50 10.11
C GLU A 300 8.45 23.69 11.01
N ARG A 301 9.02 23.71 12.21
CA ARG A 301 8.86 24.78 13.18
C ARG A 301 9.13 26.15 12.57
N GLY A 302 8.16 27.05 12.72
CA GLY A 302 8.22 28.41 12.22
C GLY A 302 7.82 28.57 10.75
N ALA A 303 7.68 27.47 10.00
CA ALA A 303 7.14 27.52 8.65
C ALA A 303 5.64 27.83 8.68
N ARG A 304 5.15 28.51 7.64
CA ARG A 304 3.73 28.85 7.48
C ARG A 304 3.07 27.95 6.46
N TYR A 305 1.89 27.47 6.79
CA TYR A 305 1.11 26.58 5.96
C TYR A 305 -0.25 27.20 5.68
N HIS A 306 -0.71 27.05 4.44
CA HIS A 306 -2.07 27.33 4.01
C HIS A 306 -2.81 26.00 3.88
N VAL A 307 -4.01 25.90 4.43
CA VAL A 307 -4.84 24.68 4.40
C VAL A 307 -6.18 25.01 3.74
N LYS A 308 -6.60 24.15 2.80
CA LYS A 308 -7.91 24.19 2.17
C LYS A 308 -8.61 22.85 2.33
N ALA A 309 -9.91 22.86 2.66
CA ALA A 309 -10.69 21.66 2.89
C ALA A 309 -11.96 21.64 2.01
N GLU A 310 -12.24 20.51 1.37
CA GLU A 310 -13.43 20.30 0.52
C GLU A 310 -14.04 18.92 0.80
N GLY A 311 -15.37 18.84 0.93
CA GLY A 311 -16.08 17.58 1.19
C GLY A 311 -16.98 17.66 2.41
N THR A 312 -17.50 16.50 2.84
CA THR A 312 -18.45 16.42 3.94
C THR A 312 -18.29 15.14 4.75
N TRP A 313 -18.53 15.25 6.05
CA TRP A 313 -18.66 14.14 6.99
C TRP A 313 -20.07 13.99 7.52
N LYS A 314 -20.35 12.84 8.13
CA LYS A 314 -21.62 12.52 8.76
C LYS A 314 -21.40 11.84 10.11
N ASP A 315 -22.03 12.36 11.15
CA ASP A 315 -22.09 11.77 12.49
C ASP A 315 -23.36 10.92 12.64
N GLY A 316 -23.23 9.60 12.45
CA GLY A 316 -24.34 8.67 12.54
C GLY A 316 -25.52 9.05 11.65
N ASP A 317 -26.64 9.42 12.28
CA ASP A 317 -27.89 9.79 11.61
C ASP A 317 -28.08 11.32 11.45
N LEU A 318 -27.11 12.14 11.85
CA LEU A 318 -27.16 13.59 11.65
C LEU A 318 -27.00 13.97 10.17
N GLU A 319 -27.43 15.18 9.82
CA GLU A 319 -27.18 15.73 8.48
C GLU A 319 -25.68 15.92 8.25
N PRO A 320 -25.17 15.73 7.02
CA PRO A 320 -23.75 15.93 6.73
C PRO A 320 -23.29 17.38 6.99
N CYS A 321 -22.06 17.53 7.47
CA CYS A 321 -21.41 18.82 7.71
C CYS A 321 -20.07 18.94 6.95
N ASP A 322 -19.62 20.16 6.70
CA ASP A 322 -18.27 20.44 6.16
C ASP A 322 -17.22 20.46 7.29
N ALA A 323 -16.01 20.94 6.99
CA ALA A 323 -14.90 20.98 7.96
C ALA A 323 -15.17 21.88 9.17
N ARG A 324 -16.17 22.76 9.15
CA ARG A 324 -16.55 23.58 10.32
C ARG A 324 -17.30 22.78 11.38
N GLY A 325 -17.80 21.59 11.02
CA GLY A 325 -18.54 20.76 11.96
C GLY A 325 -19.96 21.26 12.25
N TRP A 326 -20.49 20.90 13.42
CA TRP A 326 -21.83 21.21 13.88
C TRP A 326 -21.86 21.53 15.38
N LYS A 327 -22.92 22.22 15.81
CA LYS A 327 -23.12 22.67 17.22
C LYS A 327 -24.31 21.97 17.86
N SER A 328 -24.23 21.70 19.16
CA SER A 328 -25.31 21.08 19.93
C SER A 328 -26.63 21.86 19.85
N GLU A 329 -26.57 23.18 19.74
CA GLU A 329 -27.69 24.11 19.53
C GLU A 329 -28.52 23.81 18.24
N GLN A 330 -27.94 23.07 17.29
CA GLN A 330 -28.60 22.66 16.06
C GLN A 330 -29.46 21.38 16.26
N LEU A 331 -29.40 20.77 17.44
CA LEU A 331 -30.17 19.58 17.82
C LEU A 331 -31.47 19.96 18.55
N GLY A 332 -32.45 19.06 18.54
CA GLY A 332 -33.65 19.21 19.38
C GLY A 332 -33.31 19.13 20.88
N TRP A 333 -34.06 19.88 21.71
CA TRP A 333 -33.76 20.15 23.14
C TRP A 333 -33.30 18.96 24.00
N VAL A 334 -33.86 17.75 23.79
CA VAL A 334 -33.47 16.55 24.54
C VAL A 334 -32.06 16.10 24.16
N LYS A 335 -31.75 16.10 22.86
CA LYS A 335 -30.44 15.69 22.34
C LYS A 335 -29.38 16.73 22.66
N GLU A 336 -29.71 18.01 22.56
CA GLU A 336 -28.84 19.13 22.95
C GLU A 336 -28.31 18.96 24.37
N LYS A 337 -29.20 18.78 25.38
CA LYS A 337 -28.79 18.62 26.79
C LYS A 337 -27.93 17.39 27.05
N ILE A 338 -28.10 16.32 26.28
CA ILE A 338 -27.25 15.12 26.38
C ILE A 338 -25.88 15.41 25.77
N VAL A 339 -25.84 16.00 24.58
CA VAL A 339 -24.60 16.30 23.85
C VAL A 339 -23.76 17.36 24.57
N GLU A 340 -24.39 18.43 25.10
CA GLU A 340 -23.77 19.45 25.96
C GLU A 340 -22.94 18.83 27.09
N TRP A 341 -23.45 17.75 27.71
CA TRP A 341 -22.77 17.08 28.83
C TRP A 341 -21.49 16.35 28.40
N PHE A 342 -21.32 16.08 27.11
CA PHE A 342 -20.15 15.40 26.54
C PHE A 342 -19.21 16.33 25.78
N GLU A 343 -19.52 17.62 25.65
CA GLU A 343 -18.73 18.57 24.87
C GLU A 343 -17.29 18.71 25.37
N ASP A 344 -17.11 18.77 26.68
CA ASP A 344 -15.77 18.83 27.31
C ASP A 344 -14.98 17.51 27.15
N ASN A 345 -15.63 16.44 26.71
CA ASN A 345 -15.01 15.13 26.47
C ASN A 345 -14.60 14.92 25.01
N ARG A 346 -14.87 15.88 24.11
CA ARG A 346 -14.32 15.88 22.74
C ARG A 346 -12.80 15.91 22.80
N ARG A 347 -12.17 15.49 21.70
CA ARG A 347 -10.71 15.49 21.58
C ARG A 347 -10.12 16.89 21.61
N GLU A 348 -10.78 17.85 20.97
CA GLU A 348 -10.54 19.28 21.14
C GLU A 348 -11.80 19.93 21.75
N PRO A 349 -11.83 20.18 23.07
CA PRO A 349 -12.98 20.76 23.75
C PRO A 349 -13.40 22.14 23.22
N LEU A 350 -12.45 22.93 22.69
CA LEU A 350 -12.69 24.28 22.19
C LEU A 350 -13.15 24.33 20.72
N ALA A 351 -13.18 23.19 20.04
CA ALA A 351 -13.67 23.06 18.67
C ALA A 351 -15.12 22.55 18.67
N ASP A 352 -15.83 22.85 17.58
CA ASP A 352 -17.17 22.33 17.36
C ASP A 352 -17.14 20.80 17.12
N TRP A 353 -18.28 20.13 17.20
CA TRP A 353 -18.36 18.70 16.88
C TRP A 353 -18.06 18.50 15.40
N PHE A 354 -17.26 17.49 15.06
CA PHE A 354 -16.82 17.19 13.71
C PHE A 354 -16.01 18.29 13.02
N GLU A 355 -15.61 19.35 13.73
CA GLU A 355 -14.66 20.32 13.19
C GLU A 355 -13.37 19.59 12.77
N LEU A 356 -12.81 19.97 11.61
CA LEU A 356 -11.50 19.48 11.17
C LEU A 356 -10.44 19.99 12.15
N VAL A 357 -9.69 19.08 12.74
CA VAL A 357 -8.61 19.40 13.66
C VAL A 357 -7.32 18.74 13.18
N GLY A 358 -6.22 19.50 13.26
CA GLY A 358 -4.87 19.02 13.06
C GLY A 358 -4.18 18.68 14.38
N ALA A 359 -3.43 17.59 14.43
CA ALA A 359 -2.54 17.22 15.53
C ALA A 359 -1.07 17.24 15.06
N TYR A 360 -0.18 17.68 15.94
CA TYR A 360 1.26 17.62 15.72
C TYR A 360 1.79 16.24 16.14
N GLY A 361 1.76 15.28 15.24
CA GLY A 361 1.97 13.86 15.53
C GLY A 361 0.65 13.13 15.77
N ASP A 362 0.73 11.89 16.21
CA ASP A 362 -0.39 10.97 16.41
C ASP A 362 -0.95 10.98 17.85
N GLU A 363 -0.74 12.09 18.57
CA GLU A 363 -1.23 12.32 19.92
C GLU A 363 -2.05 13.62 19.99
N ASP A 364 -2.92 13.75 20.99
CA ASP A 364 -3.75 14.95 21.21
C ASP A 364 -3.07 15.92 22.19
N ASP A 365 -1.74 16.05 22.12
CA ASP A 365 -0.94 16.89 23.01
C ASP A 365 -0.92 18.36 22.56
N GLU A 366 -0.86 18.56 21.24
CA GLU A 366 -0.84 19.85 20.58
C GLU A 366 -1.69 19.82 19.32
N LEU A 367 -2.75 20.63 19.33
CA LEU A 367 -3.78 20.66 18.30
C LEU A 367 -3.85 22.04 17.62
N VAL A 368 -4.27 22.03 16.35
CA VAL A 368 -4.63 23.22 15.58
C VAL A 368 -6.05 23.03 15.05
N ARG A 369 -6.93 23.99 15.37
CA ARG A 369 -8.29 24.02 14.84
C ARG A 369 -8.27 24.45 13.39
N LEU A 370 -8.82 23.63 12.51
CA LEU A 370 -8.75 23.81 11.06
C LEU A 370 -10.14 23.98 10.41
N GLY A 371 -11.19 24.26 11.19
CA GLY A 371 -12.55 24.37 10.65
C GLY A 371 -12.72 25.42 9.56
N ASP A 372 -12.00 26.54 9.66
CA ASP A 372 -12.01 27.61 8.67
C ASP A 372 -11.26 27.27 7.38
N ALA A 373 -10.66 26.07 7.27
CA ALA A 373 -10.00 25.62 6.03
C ALA A 373 -10.95 25.53 4.83
N VAL A 374 -12.27 25.51 5.04
CA VAL A 374 -13.26 25.63 3.94
C VAL A 374 -13.06 26.93 3.14
N ASP A 375 -12.72 28.03 3.82
CA ASP A 375 -12.47 29.33 3.21
C ASP A 375 -10.99 29.56 2.86
N GLY A 376 -10.14 28.58 3.17
CA GLY A 376 -8.69 28.70 3.14
C GLY A 376 -8.16 29.43 4.39
N MET A 377 -7.31 28.76 5.15
CA MET A 377 -6.74 29.32 6.37
C MET A 377 -5.22 29.16 6.41
N GLU A 378 -4.55 29.97 7.24
CA GLU A 378 -3.12 29.85 7.47
C GLU A 378 -2.80 29.60 8.94
N PHE A 379 -1.78 28.79 9.20
CA PHE A 379 -1.21 28.63 10.52
C PHE A 379 0.32 28.55 10.44
N THR A 380 0.99 28.87 11.55
CA THR A 380 2.44 28.72 11.70
C THR A 380 2.71 27.49 12.55
N ALA A 381 3.56 26.59 12.07
CA ALA A 381 3.93 25.40 12.83
C ALA A 381 4.74 25.78 14.06
N THR A 382 4.34 25.27 15.22
CA THR A 382 4.96 25.55 16.53
C THR A 382 6.17 24.67 16.82
N ARG A 383 6.21 23.46 16.23
CA ARG A 383 7.32 22.50 16.31
C ARG A 383 7.42 21.64 15.04
N ASP A 384 8.54 20.94 14.92
CA ASP A 384 8.73 19.92 13.89
C ASP A 384 7.85 18.71 14.25
N ALA A 385 6.91 18.35 13.37
CA ALA A 385 6.00 17.23 13.59
C ALA A 385 5.29 16.84 12.30
N ASP A 386 4.80 15.61 12.21
CA ASP A 386 3.83 15.30 11.15
C ASP A 386 2.47 15.91 11.45
N LEU A 387 1.78 16.36 10.41
CA LEU A 387 0.40 16.80 10.55
C LEU A 387 -0.54 15.60 10.41
N TRP A 388 -1.32 15.34 11.45
CA TRP A 388 -2.42 14.38 11.43
C TRP A 388 -3.75 15.13 11.50
N LEU A 389 -4.79 14.58 10.90
CA LEU A 389 -6.07 15.22 10.68
C LEU A 389 -7.20 14.31 11.14
N PHE A 390 -8.25 14.87 11.72
CA PHE A 390 -9.42 14.10 12.15
C PHE A 390 -10.67 14.98 12.29
N ALA A 391 -11.83 14.33 12.29
CA ALA A 391 -13.11 14.92 12.68
C ALA A 391 -13.20 15.00 14.20
N ASN A 392 -13.42 16.17 14.81
CA ASN A 392 -13.45 16.30 16.27
C ASN A 392 -14.63 15.55 16.90
N ASP A 393 -14.36 14.43 17.57
CA ASP A 393 -15.39 13.58 18.17
C ASP A 393 -14.83 12.87 19.42
N LEU A 394 -15.68 12.15 20.17
CA LEU A 394 -15.26 11.27 21.24
C LEU A 394 -14.46 10.10 20.67
N LYS A 395 -13.30 9.77 21.29
CA LYS A 395 -12.46 8.63 20.87
C LYS A 395 -13.22 7.29 20.77
N SER A 396 -14.32 7.14 21.50
CA SER A 396 -15.16 5.93 21.51
C SER A 396 -16.27 5.92 20.46
N ARG A 397 -16.45 6.97 19.65
CA ARG A 397 -17.61 7.15 18.74
C ARG A 397 -17.30 7.18 17.24
N TYR A 398 -16.02 7.14 16.84
CA TYR A 398 -15.64 7.10 15.43
C TYR A 398 -16.28 5.96 14.59
N GLY A 399 -16.66 4.85 15.21
CA GLY A 399 -17.25 3.71 14.51
C GLY A 399 -18.64 3.96 13.89
N ASN A 400 -19.29 5.10 14.17
CA ASN A 400 -20.55 5.48 13.51
C ASN A 400 -20.41 6.67 12.55
N ASN A 401 -19.17 7.06 12.23
CA ASN A 401 -18.89 8.23 11.40
C ASN A 401 -18.74 7.79 9.94
N ALA A 402 -19.09 8.65 9.00
CA ALA A 402 -18.96 8.36 7.56
C ALA A 402 -18.58 9.60 6.75
N GLY A 403 -18.10 9.37 5.53
CA GLY A 403 -17.71 10.42 4.59
C GLY A 403 -16.22 10.78 4.65
N ALA A 404 -15.84 11.72 3.79
CA ALA A 404 -14.45 12.17 3.64
C ALA A 404 -14.40 13.69 3.37
N ILE A 405 -13.34 14.32 3.85
CA ILE A 405 -12.96 15.69 3.50
C ILE A 405 -11.55 15.65 2.92
N ASP A 406 -11.40 16.14 1.68
CA ASP A 406 -10.09 16.32 1.07
C ASP A 406 -9.44 17.58 1.60
N VAL A 407 -8.23 17.44 2.14
CA VAL A 407 -7.47 18.52 2.75
C VAL A 407 -6.19 18.74 1.97
N THR A 408 -6.05 19.92 1.39
CA THR A 408 -4.83 20.39 0.70
C THR A 408 -4.01 21.26 1.64
N VAL A 409 -2.75 20.89 1.85
CA VAL A 409 -1.77 21.62 2.65
C VAL A 409 -0.70 22.19 1.74
N THR A 410 -0.47 23.51 1.80
CA THR A 410 0.52 24.22 0.99
C THR A 410 1.51 24.93 1.89
N ARG A 411 2.83 24.76 1.69
CA ARG A 411 3.82 25.57 2.41
C ARG A 411 3.93 26.97 1.80
N ARG A 412 3.84 28.02 2.62
CA ARG A 412 3.90 29.43 2.20
C ARG A 412 5.23 30.10 2.48
N ALA A 413 5.86 29.79 3.61
CA ALA A 413 7.13 30.41 4.04
C ALA A 413 7.92 29.45 4.92
#